data_AF-A0A4U1G177-F1
#
_entry.id   AF-A0A4U1G177-F1
#
_cell.length_a   1.000
_cell.length_b   1.000
_cell.length_c   1.000
_cell.angle_alpha   90.00
_cell.angle_beta   90.00
_cell.angle_gamma   90.00
#
_symmetry.space_group_name_H-M   'P 1'
#
loop_
_entity.id
_entity.type
_entity.pdbx_description
1 polymer ?
#
loop_
_entity_poly.entity_id
_entity_poly.type
_entity_poly.pdbx_seq_one_letter_code
_entity_poly.pdbx_strand_id
1 'polypeptide(L)'
;MTAIVGVINAQGIAIAADSAVTVSGSKGTKVYNKGNKLFTLSKYHPIGIAIYGSASFMGIPLETLIKMYRAKLGKKGFDKVEDYKLDFLKFLKTNLPHVSNDFKTNSFFSYCHTNYLALLELIEEGINVGKDAISKVPDTATHNTILDGIFKEISKNYEAEIASYTKSKTVAFNYDPFVKFYSVQLENICDELLKTIIKDFPDYVFSQDIRSSIKKLFFNVVNLDAIWEASTGLVFVGFGEKEIYPSSQLVTIGSVIMDTIRHQFDDPVQIIPGSKDSNILPYVQGDVTWTVLSGIDPAYKKEVHNSISEAFNTISDEIVKKILNTDDAKAMSDVIKATSKELIASLENYKFETITRPLLETLTNMGKEDMAELAESLVNITSLKRKFASLDSSEESVGGPVDVAVITKGDGFVWMKRKHYFDMEINKGFFEKYYN
;
A
#
# COMPACT_ATOMS: atom_id res chain seq x y z
N MET A 1 0.50 -5.56 -11.95
CA MET A 1 1.17 -4.38 -11.37
C MET A 1 0.61 -3.13 -12.05
N THR A 2 1.11 -1.95 -11.73
CA THR A 2 0.64 -0.69 -12.31
C THR A 2 1.78 0.32 -12.24
N ALA A 3 1.91 1.19 -13.24
CA ALA A 3 2.81 2.33 -13.20
C ALA A 3 1.98 3.60 -13.36
N ILE A 4 2.07 4.47 -12.36
CA ILE A 4 1.45 5.80 -12.37
C ILE A 4 2.51 6.78 -11.90
N VAL A 5 2.76 7.79 -12.72
CA VAL A 5 3.78 8.81 -12.45
C VAL A 5 3.15 10.19 -12.61
N GLY A 6 3.37 11.06 -11.62
CA GLY A 6 3.04 12.48 -11.71
C GLY A 6 4.30 13.33 -11.85
N VAL A 7 4.21 14.45 -12.57
CA VAL A 7 5.20 15.52 -12.58
C VAL A 7 4.48 16.80 -12.16
N ILE A 8 4.93 17.41 -11.07
CA ILE A 8 4.25 18.55 -10.44
C ILE A 8 5.22 19.72 -10.33
N ASN A 9 4.75 20.92 -10.66
CA ASN A 9 5.46 22.19 -10.42
C ASN A 9 4.44 23.31 -10.15
N ALA A 10 4.90 24.56 -10.04
CA ALA A 10 4.03 25.70 -9.78
C ALA A 10 2.92 25.94 -10.83
N GLN A 11 3.09 25.45 -12.07
CA GLN A 11 2.11 25.64 -13.15
C GLN A 11 0.96 24.63 -13.11
N GLY A 12 1.19 23.44 -12.55
CA GLY A 12 0.21 22.36 -12.57
C GLY A 12 0.83 20.99 -12.30
N ILE A 13 0.04 19.96 -12.61
CA ILE A 13 0.47 18.56 -12.53
C ILE A 13 0.13 17.82 -13.81
N ALA A 14 1.13 17.15 -14.39
CA ALA A 14 0.92 16.11 -15.39
C ALA A 14 0.88 14.75 -14.69
N ILE A 15 -0.01 13.86 -15.11
CA ILE A 15 -0.12 12.50 -14.58
C ILE A 15 -0.31 11.51 -15.73
N ALA A 16 0.47 10.43 -15.70
CA ALA A 16 0.44 9.36 -16.67
C ALA A 16 0.19 8.02 -15.99
N ALA A 17 -0.56 7.13 -16.64
CA ALA A 17 -0.88 5.81 -16.13
C ALA A 17 -0.90 4.75 -17.23
N ASP A 18 -0.34 3.57 -16.94
CA ASP A 18 -0.41 2.41 -17.83
C ASP A 18 -1.82 1.78 -17.86
N SER A 19 -2.04 0.82 -18.76
CA SER A 19 -3.34 0.20 -18.98
C SER A 19 -3.39 -1.30 -18.64
N ALA A 20 -2.31 -1.88 -18.10
CA ALA A 20 -2.27 -3.30 -17.78
C ALA A 20 -3.08 -3.62 -16.53
N VAL A 21 -3.91 -4.66 -16.61
CA VAL A 21 -4.70 -5.22 -15.51
C VAL A 21 -4.45 -6.70 -15.46
N THR A 22 -3.99 -7.18 -14.31
CA THR A 22 -3.73 -8.59 -14.07
C THR A 22 -4.94 -9.22 -13.39
N VAL A 23 -5.48 -10.26 -14.00
CA VAL A 23 -6.54 -11.09 -13.43
C VAL A 23 -5.95 -12.45 -13.12
N SER A 24 -5.88 -12.78 -11.83
CA SER A 24 -5.44 -14.09 -11.35
C SER A 24 -6.66 -14.94 -11.04
N GLY A 25 -6.72 -16.15 -11.60
CA GLY A 25 -7.73 -17.15 -11.30
C GLY A 25 -7.09 -18.46 -10.85
N SER A 26 -7.92 -19.43 -10.47
CA SER A 26 -7.45 -20.74 -9.99
C SER A 26 -6.61 -21.54 -11.00
N LYS A 27 -6.66 -21.19 -12.30
CA LYS A 27 -5.95 -21.88 -13.39
C LYS A 27 -4.78 -21.07 -13.97
N GLY A 28 -4.44 -19.94 -13.38
CA GLY A 28 -3.33 -19.09 -13.83
C GLY A 28 -3.71 -17.62 -13.92
N THR A 29 -2.80 -16.84 -14.51
CA THR A 29 -2.84 -15.38 -14.52
C THR A 29 -2.96 -14.87 -15.94
N LYS A 30 -3.79 -13.84 -16.17
CA LYS A 30 -3.95 -13.21 -17.48
C LYS A 30 -3.85 -11.69 -17.37
N VAL A 31 -3.11 -11.07 -18.29
CA VAL A 31 -2.94 -9.62 -18.36
C VAL A 31 -3.80 -9.04 -19.49
N TYR A 32 -4.52 -7.96 -19.19
CA TYR A 32 -5.32 -7.19 -20.13
C TYR A 32 -4.80 -5.75 -20.21
N ASN A 33 -4.53 -5.24 -21.41
CA ASN A 33 -3.93 -3.92 -21.61
C ASN A 33 -4.95 -2.81 -21.91
N LYS A 34 -6.13 -2.87 -21.27
CA LYS A 34 -7.26 -1.95 -21.54
C LYS A 34 -7.86 -1.31 -20.28
N GLY A 35 -7.25 -1.48 -19.11
CA GLY A 35 -7.78 -0.91 -17.87
C GLY A 35 -7.65 0.61 -17.81
N ASN A 36 -8.69 1.29 -17.32
CA ASN A 36 -8.63 2.72 -17.01
C ASN A 36 -8.13 2.90 -15.58
N LYS A 37 -7.11 3.75 -15.41
CA LYS A 37 -6.52 4.03 -14.09
C LYS A 37 -6.53 5.52 -13.75
N LEU A 38 -6.80 6.38 -14.72
CA LEU A 38 -6.88 7.83 -14.57
C LEU A 38 -8.28 8.30 -14.96
N PHE A 39 -8.84 9.21 -14.17
CA PHE A 39 -10.21 9.70 -14.36
C PHE A 39 -10.31 11.19 -14.05
N THR A 40 -11.12 11.89 -14.84
CA THR A 40 -11.60 13.23 -14.53
C THR A 40 -12.61 13.14 -13.38
N LEU A 41 -12.27 13.64 -12.19
CA LEU A 41 -13.11 13.58 -10.99
C LEU A 41 -14.24 14.62 -11.04
N SER A 42 -13.95 15.83 -11.53
CA SER A 42 -14.94 16.90 -11.74
C SER A 42 -14.89 17.43 -13.16
N LYS A 43 -16.05 17.81 -13.71
CA LYS A 43 -16.13 18.54 -14.99
C LYS A 43 -15.96 20.06 -14.83
N TYR A 44 -16.03 20.58 -13.60
CA TYR A 44 -16.06 22.00 -13.31
C TYR A 44 -14.85 22.49 -12.52
N HIS A 45 -14.15 21.57 -11.85
CA HIS A 45 -13.05 21.87 -10.95
C HIS A 45 -11.76 21.20 -11.44
N PRO A 46 -10.60 21.84 -11.25
CA PRO A 46 -9.30 21.33 -11.69
C PRO A 46 -8.84 20.16 -10.80
N ILE A 47 -9.52 19.00 -10.90
CA ILE A 47 -9.26 17.83 -10.05
C ILE A 47 -9.39 16.53 -10.84
N GLY A 48 -8.35 15.70 -10.74
CA GLY A 48 -8.27 14.35 -11.26
C GLY A 48 -8.19 13.31 -10.14
N ILE A 49 -8.51 12.06 -10.47
CA ILE A 49 -8.29 10.91 -9.60
C ILE A 49 -7.62 9.79 -10.40
N ALA A 50 -6.60 9.15 -9.81
CA ALA A 50 -6.04 7.91 -10.32
C ALA A 50 -6.19 6.78 -9.31
N ILE A 51 -6.24 5.53 -9.80
CA ILE A 51 -6.39 4.33 -8.98
C ILE A 51 -5.31 3.31 -9.31
N TYR A 52 -4.82 2.60 -8.29
CA TYR A 52 -3.93 1.45 -8.44
C TYR A 52 -4.26 0.36 -7.42
N GLY A 53 -3.72 -0.84 -7.64
CA GLY A 53 -4.09 -2.03 -6.85
C GLY A 53 -5.38 -2.64 -7.39
N SER A 54 -6.33 -2.95 -6.49
CA SER A 54 -7.64 -3.48 -6.89
C SER A 54 -8.44 -2.43 -7.67
N ALA A 55 -9.02 -2.82 -8.82
CA ALA A 55 -9.93 -1.96 -9.59
C ALA A 55 -11.37 -1.91 -9.02
N SER A 56 -11.61 -2.57 -7.89
CA SER A 56 -12.91 -2.64 -7.22
C SER A 56 -12.80 -2.34 -5.73
N PHE A 57 -13.83 -1.72 -5.20
CA PHE A 57 -14.01 -1.49 -3.77
C PHE A 57 -15.21 -2.30 -3.29
N MET A 58 -14.98 -3.28 -2.42
CA MET A 58 -16.01 -4.18 -1.88
C MET A 58 -16.90 -4.82 -2.97
N GLY A 59 -16.28 -5.22 -4.10
CA GLY A 59 -16.96 -5.83 -5.25
C GLY A 59 -17.58 -4.83 -6.24
N ILE A 60 -17.63 -3.53 -5.90
CA ILE A 60 -18.14 -2.49 -6.79
C ILE A 60 -16.98 -1.93 -7.62
N PRO A 61 -17.07 -1.88 -8.96
CA PRO A 61 -16.02 -1.29 -9.79
C PRO A 61 -15.78 0.18 -9.44
N LEU A 62 -14.51 0.56 -9.22
CA LEU A 62 -14.16 1.93 -8.84
C LEU A 62 -14.46 2.93 -9.94
N GLU A 63 -14.32 2.55 -11.21
CA GLU A 63 -14.73 3.40 -12.34
C GLU A 63 -16.21 3.79 -12.23
N THR A 64 -17.09 2.87 -11.81
CA THR A 64 -18.52 3.15 -11.59
C THR A 64 -18.70 4.13 -10.43
N LEU A 65 -18.05 3.89 -9.29
CA LEU A 65 -18.12 4.76 -8.12
C LEU A 65 -17.61 6.17 -8.41
N ILE A 66 -16.50 6.31 -9.14
CA ILE A 66 -15.94 7.61 -9.55
C ILE A 66 -16.91 8.36 -10.46
N LYS A 67 -17.53 7.69 -11.44
CA LYS A 67 -18.52 8.31 -12.32
C LYS A 67 -19.78 8.74 -11.58
N MET A 68 -20.26 7.91 -10.64
CA MET A 68 -21.40 8.25 -9.78
C MET A 68 -21.07 9.44 -8.87
N TYR A 69 -19.87 9.44 -8.26
CA TYR A 69 -19.40 10.56 -7.44
C TYR A 69 -19.32 11.85 -8.24
N ARG A 70 -18.75 11.82 -9.44
CA ARG A 70 -18.68 12.99 -10.32
C ARG A 70 -20.06 13.57 -10.62
N ALA A 71 -21.06 12.72 -10.88
CA ALA A 71 -22.43 13.16 -11.09
C ALA A 71 -23.04 13.81 -9.83
N LYS A 72 -22.78 13.22 -8.65
CA LYS A 72 -23.21 13.76 -7.35
C LYS A 72 -22.51 15.08 -7.00
N LEU A 73 -21.21 15.18 -7.26
CA LEU A 73 -20.38 16.35 -6.99
C LEU A 73 -20.91 17.55 -7.79
N GLY A 74 -21.25 17.33 -9.06
CA GLY A 74 -21.79 18.38 -9.92
C GLY A 74 -20.88 19.60 -9.91
N LYS A 75 -21.45 20.79 -9.65
CA LYS A 75 -20.70 22.06 -9.56
C LYS A 75 -20.08 22.33 -8.19
N LYS A 76 -20.31 21.48 -7.17
CA LYS A 76 -19.76 21.69 -5.83
C LYS A 76 -18.23 21.63 -5.91
N GLY A 77 -17.58 22.66 -5.38
CA GLY A 77 -16.13 22.73 -5.20
C GLY A 77 -15.75 22.60 -3.73
N PHE A 78 -14.44 22.49 -3.49
CA PHE A 78 -13.86 22.54 -2.15
C PHE A 78 -12.60 23.40 -2.15
N ASP A 79 -12.27 23.95 -0.98
CA ASP A 79 -11.14 24.84 -0.78
C ASP A 79 -9.78 24.16 -1.02
N LYS A 80 -9.67 22.86 -0.71
CA LYS A 80 -8.43 22.06 -0.84
C LYS A 80 -8.67 20.74 -1.58
N VAL A 81 -7.64 20.20 -2.25
CA VAL A 81 -7.67 18.83 -2.82
C VAL A 81 -7.96 17.79 -1.73
N GLU A 82 -7.47 17.99 -0.52
CA GLU A 82 -7.73 17.09 0.62
C GLU A 82 -9.22 16.91 0.91
N ASP A 83 -10.02 17.98 0.76
CA ASP A 83 -11.46 17.92 1.02
C ASP A 83 -12.18 17.04 -0.03
N TYR A 84 -11.69 17.01 -1.28
CA TYR A 84 -12.19 16.08 -2.29
C TYR A 84 -11.90 14.62 -1.92
N LYS A 85 -10.69 14.33 -1.41
CA LYS A 85 -10.31 13.00 -0.89
C LYS A 85 -11.27 12.57 0.21
N LEU A 86 -11.48 13.43 1.22
CA LEU A 86 -12.34 13.13 2.37
C LEU A 86 -13.83 12.97 1.98
N ASP A 87 -14.36 13.84 1.11
CA ASP A 87 -15.74 13.72 0.63
C ASP A 87 -15.94 12.47 -0.23
N PHE A 88 -14.93 12.07 -1.02
CA PHE A 88 -14.96 10.81 -1.77
C PHE A 88 -14.99 9.59 -0.84
N LEU A 89 -14.17 9.55 0.21
CA LEU A 89 -14.21 8.47 1.21
C LEU A 89 -15.57 8.39 1.92
N LYS A 90 -16.17 9.54 2.25
CA LYS A 90 -17.54 9.61 2.77
C LYS A 90 -18.54 9.07 1.75
N PHE A 91 -18.39 9.39 0.47
CA PHE A 91 -19.21 8.85 -0.60
C PHE A 91 -19.08 7.31 -0.73
N LEU A 92 -17.88 6.76 -0.66
CA LEU A 92 -17.67 5.30 -0.65
C LEU A 92 -18.45 4.65 0.51
N LYS A 93 -18.38 5.23 1.71
CA LYS A 93 -19.12 4.74 2.87
C LYS A 93 -20.64 4.73 2.64
N THR A 94 -21.18 5.77 1.98
CA THR A 94 -22.62 5.82 1.66
C THR A 94 -23.09 4.76 0.67
N ASN A 95 -22.18 4.11 -0.06
CA ASN A 95 -22.51 3.04 -1.01
C ASN A 95 -22.34 1.63 -0.42
N LEU A 96 -21.83 1.48 0.81
CA LEU A 96 -21.73 0.19 1.50
C LEU A 96 -23.06 -0.56 1.68
N PRO A 97 -24.24 0.10 1.75
CA PRO A 97 -25.52 -0.62 1.74
C PRO A 97 -25.80 -1.41 0.46
N HIS A 98 -25.10 -1.13 -0.65
CA HIS A 98 -25.20 -1.91 -1.88
C HIS A 98 -24.34 -3.19 -1.87
N VAL A 99 -23.52 -3.39 -0.83
CA VAL A 99 -22.69 -4.58 -0.64
C VAL A 99 -23.42 -5.56 0.27
N SER A 100 -23.59 -6.81 -0.17
CA SER A 100 -24.29 -7.83 0.62
C SER A 100 -23.55 -8.15 1.92
N ASN A 101 -24.30 -8.56 2.95
CA ASN A 101 -23.71 -8.98 4.22
C ASN A 101 -22.79 -10.20 4.06
N ASP A 102 -23.10 -11.10 3.14
CA ASP A 102 -22.24 -12.26 2.81
C ASP A 102 -20.90 -11.80 2.25
N PHE A 103 -20.89 -10.81 1.35
CA PHE A 103 -19.65 -10.26 0.81
C PHE A 103 -18.83 -9.58 1.90
N LYS A 104 -19.45 -8.79 2.78
CA LYS A 104 -18.77 -8.17 3.93
C LYS A 104 -18.18 -9.21 4.88
N THR A 105 -18.93 -10.29 5.14
CA THR A 105 -18.49 -11.42 5.97
C THR A 105 -17.32 -12.16 5.35
N ASN A 106 -17.39 -12.46 4.05
CA ASN A 106 -16.29 -13.11 3.33
C ASN A 106 -15.05 -12.21 3.29
N SER A 107 -15.21 -10.90 3.10
CA SER A 107 -14.10 -9.94 3.18
C SER A 107 -13.43 -9.95 4.54
N PHE A 108 -14.18 -10.12 5.64
CA PHE A 108 -13.62 -10.26 6.98
C PHE A 108 -12.80 -11.55 7.11
N PHE A 109 -13.31 -12.69 6.65
CA PHE A 109 -12.54 -13.93 6.65
C PHE A 109 -11.28 -13.85 5.79
N SER A 110 -11.37 -13.24 4.60
CA SER A 110 -10.19 -13.01 3.75
C SER A 110 -9.15 -12.13 4.44
N TYR A 111 -9.59 -11.10 5.19
CA TYR A 111 -8.70 -10.26 5.98
C TYR A 111 -7.99 -11.07 7.09
N CYS A 112 -8.74 -11.89 7.82
CA CYS A 112 -8.20 -12.71 8.91
C CYS A 112 -7.29 -13.85 8.41
N HIS A 113 -7.37 -14.23 7.14
CA HIS A 113 -6.79 -15.47 6.62
C HIS A 113 -5.28 -15.61 6.87
N THR A 114 -4.49 -14.58 6.61
CA THR A 114 -3.03 -14.63 6.81
C THR A 114 -2.68 -14.88 8.28
N ASN A 115 -3.32 -14.16 9.20
CA ASN A 115 -3.10 -14.31 10.64
C ASN A 115 -3.66 -15.64 11.16
N TYR A 116 -4.74 -16.14 10.56
CA TYR A 116 -5.26 -17.48 10.82
C TYR A 116 -4.24 -18.57 10.44
N LEU A 117 -3.63 -18.48 9.25
CA LEU A 117 -2.62 -19.44 8.81
C LEU A 117 -1.36 -19.38 9.68
N ALA A 118 -0.88 -18.18 10.01
CA ALA A 118 0.26 -18.02 10.91
C ALA A 118 -0.01 -18.61 12.30
N LEU A 119 -1.21 -18.36 12.85
CA LEU A 119 -1.62 -18.95 14.12
C LEU A 119 -1.72 -20.49 14.04
N LEU A 120 -2.24 -21.02 12.93
CA LEU A 120 -2.33 -22.47 12.71
C LEU A 120 -0.93 -23.12 12.69
N GLU A 121 0.02 -22.52 11.97
CA GLU A 121 1.40 -23.00 11.89
C GLU A 121 2.08 -23.00 13.26
N LEU A 122 1.95 -21.91 14.03
CA LEU A 122 2.49 -21.82 15.39
C LEU A 122 1.87 -22.86 16.33
N ILE A 123 0.57 -23.15 16.17
CA ILE A 123 -0.12 -24.19 16.95
C ILE A 123 0.43 -25.58 16.59
N GLU A 124 0.57 -25.88 15.30
CA GLU A 124 1.13 -27.16 14.84
C GLU A 124 2.58 -27.34 15.32
N GLU A 125 3.41 -26.31 15.25
CA GLU A 125 4.78 -26.32 15.77
C GLU A 125 4.80 -26.53 17.29
N GLY A 126 4.01 -25.76 18.04
CA GLY A 126 3.92 -25.87 19.50
C GLY A 126 3.46 -27.26 19.95
N ILE A 127 2.47 -27.84 19.26
CA ILE A 127 2.03 -29.22 19.48
C ILE A 127 3.16 -30.20 19.18
N ASN A 128 3.87 -30.04 18.05
CA ASN A 128 4.97 -30.94 17.67
C ASN A 128 6.10 -30.93 18.71
N VAL A 129 6.48 -29.76 19.23
CA VAL A 129 7.46 -29.64 20.32
C VAL A 129 6.92 -30.30 21.61
N GLY A 130 5.62 -30.16 21.88
CA GLY A 130 4.96 -30.75 23.04
C GLY A 130 4.70 -32.26 22.94
N LYS A 131 4.82 -32.90 21.77
CA LYS A 131 4.44 -34.31 21.54
C LYS A 131 5.13 -35.29 22.50
N ASP A 132 6.41 -35.07 22.80
CA ASP A 132 7.16 -35.92 23.73
C ASP A 132 6.68 -35.79 25.18
N ALA A 133 6.21 -34.60 25.57
CA ALA A 133 5.64 -34.38 26.90
C ALA A 133 4.22 -34.97 26.98
N ILE A 134 3.43 -34.81 25.92
CA ILE A 134 2.06 -35.31 25.84
C ILE A 134 2.03 -36.84 25.81
N SER A 135 2.87 -37.49 24.99
CA SER A 135 2.91 -38.96 24.86
C SER A 135 3.32 -39.71 26.14
N LYS A 136 3.96 -39.03 27.11
CA LYS A 136 4.40 -39.62 28.39
C LYS A 136 3.33 -39.62 29.47
N VAL A 137 2.16 -39.05 29.19
CA VAL A 137 1.10 -38.82 30.17
C VAL A 137 -0.09 -39.71 29.85
N PRO A 138 -0.68 -40.38 30.86
CA PRO A 138 -1.73 -41.37 30.61
C PRO A 138 -3.16 -40.81 30.64
N ASP A 139 -3.39 -39.60 31.16
CA ASP A 139 -4.73 -39.05 31.37
C ASP A 139 -5.03 -37.79 30.54
N THR A 140 -6.27 -37.69 30.06
CA THR A 140 -6.77 -36.61 29.20
C THR A 140 -6.73 -35.24 29.87
N ALA A 141 -6.88 -35.15 31.20
CA ALA A 141 -6.89 -33.86 31.89
C ALA A 141 -5.50 -33.20 31.88
N THR A 142 -4.46 -34.01 32.04
CA THR A 142 -3.07 -33.53 31.96
C THR A 142 -2.68 -33.20 30.52
N HIS A 143 -3.16 -33.94 29.50
CA HIS A 143 -3.01 -33.54 28.09
C HIS A 143 -3.59 -32.14 27.82
N ASN A 144 -4.83 -31.91 28.27
CA ASN A 144 -5.52 -30.64 28.08
C ASN A 144 -4.76 -29.49 28.78
N THR A 145 -4.16 -29.74 29.94
CA THR A 145 -3.36 -28.74 30.66
C THR A 145 -2.09 -28.36 29.89
N ILE A 146 -1.40 -29.33 29.29
CA ILE A 146 -0.20 -29.08 28.47
C ILE A 146 -0.59 -28.28 27.22
N LEU A 147 -1.65 -28.71 26.52
CA LEU A 147 -2.17 -28.02 25.35
C LEU A 147 -2.56 -26.58 25.68
N ASP A 148 -3.31 -26.35 26.76
CA ASP A 148 -3.67 -25.00 27.21
C ASP A 148 -2.44 -24.13 27.52
N GLY A 149 -1.38 -24.73 28.07
CA GLY A 149 -0.09 -24.08 28.29
C GLY A 149 0.56 -23.61 26.98
N ILE A 150 0.59 -24.48 25.98
CA ILE A 150 1.10 -24.18 24.63
C ILE A 150 0.30 -23.02 24.01
N PHE A 151 -1.03 -23.07 24.04
CA PHE A 151 -1.87 -21.99 23.50
C PHE A 151 -1.65 -20.65 24.21
N LYS A 152 -1.47 -20.67 25.53
CA LYS A 152 -1.17 -19.46 26.31
C LYS A 152 0.17 -18.86 25.93
N GLU A 153 1.19 -19.68 25.73
CA GLU A 153 2.51 -19.23 25.29
C GLU A 153 2.47 -18.65 23.87
N ILE A 154 1.85 -19.35 22.92
CA ILE A 154 1.64 -18.85 21.55
C ILE A 154 0.90 -17.52 21.55
N SER A 155 -0.22 -17.44 22.28
CA SER A 155 -1.03 -16.22 22.36
C SER A 155 -0.21 -15.06 22.92
N LYS A 156 0.59 -15.30 23.98
CA LYS A 156 1.45 -14.28 24.59
C LYS A 156 2.52 -13.78 23.62
N ASN A 157 3.20 -14.69 22.91
CA ASN A 157 4.26 -14.34 21.98
C ASN A 157 3.69 -13.55 20.79
N TYR A 158 2.56 -13.99 20.25
CA TYR A 158 1.93 -13.35 19.11
C TYR A 158 1.31 -11.98 19.47
N GLU A 159 0.75 -11.84 20.69
CA GLU A 159 0.35 -10.52 21.21
C GLU A 159 1.53 -9.56 21.34
N ALA A 160 2.70 -10.03 21.78
CA ALA A 160 3.91 -9.21 21.88
C ALA A 160 4.42 -8.76 20.50
N GLU A 161 4.36 -9.65 19.51
CA GLU A 161 4.68 -9.32 18.13
C GLU A 161 3.73 -8.26 17.57
N ILE A 162 2.42 -8.46 17.71
CA ILE A 162 1.39 -7.51 17.26
C ILE A 162 1.57 -6.14 17.93
N ALA A 163 1.92 -6.12 19.22
CA ALA A 163 2.15 -4.88 19.96
C ALA A 163 3.34 -4.06 19.45
N SER A 164 4.25 -4.66 18.68
CA SER A 164 5.38 -3.95 18.04
C SER A 164 4.96 -3.13 16.82
N TYR A 165 3.81 -3.43 16.22
CA TYR A 165 3.31 -2.72 15.04
C TYR A 165 2.60 -1.41 15.41
N THR A 166 2.57 -0.48 14.45
CA THR A 166 1.88 0.80 14.61
C THR A 166 0.37 0.62 14.60
N LYS A 167 -0.31 1.14 15.62
CA LYS A 167 -1.78 1.19 15.68
C LYS A 167 -2.33 2.19 14.67
N SER A 168 -3.50 1.87 14.12
CA SER A 168 -4.18 2.76 13.17
C SER A 168 -4.51 4.10 13.82
N LYS A 169 -4.19 5.18 13.10
CA LYS A 169 -4.53 6.56 13.51
C LYS A 169 -5.94 6.96 13.09
N THR A 170 -6.50 6.27 12.09
CA THR A 170 -7.73 6.64 11.39
C THR A 170 -8.91 5.78 11.80
N VAL A 171 -8.66 4.54 12.27
CA VAL A 171 -9.69 3.59 12.67
C VAL A 171 -9.32 2.99 14.02
N ALA A 172 -10.21 3.15 15.01
CA ALA A 172 -10.05 2.56 16.33
C ALA A 172 -11.36 1.89 16.76
N PHE A 173 -11.35 0.57 16.77
CA PHE A 173 -12.46 -0.25 17.24
C PHE A 173 -12.33 -0.53 18.73
N ASN A 174 -13.47 -0.65 19.41
CA ASN A 174 -13.54 -1.13 20.78
C ASN A 174 -13.76 -2.66 20.80
N TYR A 175 -13.20 -3.33 21.80
CA TYR A 175 -13.21 -4.79 21.89
C TYR A 175 -14.64 -5.37 21.95
N ASP A 176 -15.47 -4.93 22.90
CA ASP A 176 -16.80 -5.53 23.09
C ASP A 176 -17.72 -5.35 21.86
N PRO A 177 -17.81 -4.15 21.23
CA PRO A 177 -18.57 -4.00 19.98
C PRO A 177 -18.04 -4.87 18.84
N PHE A 178 -16.72 -5.02 18.71
CA PHE A 178 -16.10 -5.84 17.68
C PHE A 178 -16.45 -7.32 17.86
N VAL A 179 -16.23 -7.86 19.06
CA VAL A 179 -16.54 -9.27 19.37
C VAL A 179 -18.03 -9.55 19.24
N LYS A 180 -18.89 -8.60 19.63
CA LYS A 180 -20.34 -8.72 19.45
C LYS A 180 -20.74 -8.72 17.96
N PHE A 181 -20.13 -7.85 17.15
CA PHE A 181 -20.45 -7.74 15.73
C PHE A 181 -20.02 -8.99 14.95
N TYR A 182 -18.83 -9.52 15.25
CA TYR A 182 -18.26 -10.69 14.60
C TYR A 182 -18.39 -11.97 15.43
N SER A 183 -19.39 -12.07 16.31
CA SER A 183 -19.46 -13.19 17.26
C SER A 183 -19.47 -14.54 16.57
N VAL A 184 -20.28 -14.70 15.52
CA VAL A 184 -20.38 -15.94 14.74
C VAL A 184 -19.07 -16.20 13.99
N GLN A 185 -18.50 -15.18 13.34
CA GLN A 185 -17.30 -15.32 12.53
C GLN A 185 -16.07 -15.67 13.37
N LEU A 186 -15.93 -15.05 14.55
CA LEU A 186 -14.84 -15.32 15.47
C LEU A 186 -14.97 -16.71 16.11
N GLU A 187 -16.18 -17.18 16.42
CA GLU A 187 -16.39 -18.56 16.86
C GLU A 187 -16.05 -19.56 15.75
N ASN A 188 -16.46 -19.28 14.50
CA ASN A 188 -16.09 -20.13 13.37
C ASN A 188 -14.56 -20.24 13.22
N ILE A 189 -13.82 -19.13 13.39
CA ILE A 189 -12.35 -19.16 13.37
C ILE A 189 -11.81 -20.07 14.48
N CYS A 190 -12.33 -19.95 15.70
CA CYS A 190 -11.92 -20.81 16.81
C CYS A 190 -12.22 -22.29 16.52
N ASP A 191 -13.40 -22.59 15.98
CA ASP A 191 -13.81 -23.96 15.68
C ASP A 191 -13.01 -24.57 14.53
N GLU A 192 -12.65 -23.80 13.50
CA GLU A 192 -11.75 -24.27 12.42
C GLU A 192 -10.33 -24.56 12.92
N LEU A 193 -9.78 -23.72 13.80
CA LEU A 193 -8.49 -24.00 14.46
C LEU A 193 -8.58 -25.30 15.28
N LEU A 194 -9.66 -25.46 16.05
CA LEU A 194 -9.89 -26.64 16.89
C LEU A 194 -10.00 -27.94 16.07
N LYS A 195 -10.65 -27.89 14.89
CA LYS A 195 -10.77 -29.05 13.99
C LYS A 195 -9.43 -29.64 13.58
N THR A 196 -8.40 -28.82 13.43
CA THR A 196 -7.05 -29.33 13.10
C THR A 196 -6.46 -30.10 14.27
N ILE A 197 -6.65 -29.60 15.49
CA ILE A 197 -6.11 -30.17 16.72
C ILE A 197 -6.82 -31.49 17.09
N ILE A 198 -8.14 -31.54 16.94
CA ILE A 198 -8.96 -32.72 17.30
C ILE A 198 -8.58 -33.97 16.49
N LYS A 199 -7.92 -33.84 15.33
CA LYS A 199 -7.39 -34.98 14.57
C LYS A 199 -6.38 -35.80 15.39
N ASP A 200 -5.54 -35.12 16.16
CA ASP A 200 -4.52 -35.74 17.02
C ASP A 200 -5.03 -35.89 18.47
N PHE A 201 -5.96 -35.02 18.90
CA PHE A 201 -6.50 -34.98 20.27
C PHE A 201 -8.03 -34.90 20.29
N PRO A 202 -8.76 -36.02 20.07
CA PRO A 202 -10.21 -36.01 19.86
C PRO A 202 -11.06 -35.41 20.99
N ASP A 203 -10.60 -35.54 22.23
CA ASP A 203 -11.32 -35.08 23.44
C ASP A 203 -10.96 -33.63 23.84
N TYR A 204 -10.06 -32.97 23.10
CA TYR A 204 -9.63 -31.62 23.43
C TYR A 204 -10.70 -30.60 23.03
N VAL A 205 -10.92 -29.63 23.93
CA VAL A 205 -11.81 -28.49 23.71
C VAL A 205 -11.11 -27.23 24.17
N PHE A 206 -11.18 -26.17 23.37
CA PHE A 206 -10.69 -24.87 23.81
C PHE A 206 -11.44 -24.37 25.05
N SER A 207 -10.67 -24.03 26.09
CA SER A 207 -11.19 -23.29 27.23
C SER A 207 -11.69 -21.90 26.80
N GLN A 208 -12.58 -21.31 27.61
CA GLN A 208 -13.12 -19.96 27.34
C GLN A 208 -12.02 -18.90 27.31
N ASP A 209 -10.95 -19.09 28.08
CA ASP A 209 -9.78 -18.21 28.10
C ASP A 209 -9.01 -18.24 26.77
N ILE A 210 -8.87 -19.41 26.15
CA ILE A 210 -8.21 -19.57 24.83
C ILE A 210 -9.07 -18.93 23.75
N ARG A 211 -10.38 -19.22 23.72
CA ARG A 211 -11.30 -18.58 22.76
C ARG A 211 -11.25 -17.06 22.89
N SER A 212 -11.20 -16.54 24.12
CA SER A 212 -11.09 -15.10 24.38
C SER A 212 -9.75 -14.53 23.93
N SER A 213 -8.64 -15.24 24.14
CA SER A 213 -7.30 -14.84 23.66
C SER A 213 -7.25 -14.76 22.13
N ILE A 214 -7.81 -15.74 21.43
CA ILE A 214 -7.89 -15.75 19.96
C ILE A 214 -8.72 -14.56 19.46
N LYS A 215 -9.89 -14.30 20.06
CA LYS A 215 -10.72 -13.13 19.72
C LYS A 215 -9.97 -11.81 19.92
N LYS A 216 -9.26 -11.68 21.04
CA LYS A 216 -8.43 -10.51 21.36
C LYS A 216 -7.29 -10.33 20.37
N LEU A 217 -6.71 -11.41 19.88
CA LEU A 217 -5.69 -11.38 18.84
C LEU A 217 -6.22 -10.75 17.55
N PHE A 218 -7.33 -11.27 17.00
CA PHE A 218 -7.93 -10.71 15.80
C PHE A 218 -8.41 -9.26 15.99
N PHE A 219 -8.88 -8.91 17.20
CA PHE A 219 -9.18 -7.53 17.56
C PHE A 219 -7.95 -6.62 17.49
N ASN A 220 -6.79 -7.07 17.97
CA ASN A 220 -5.57 -6.27 17.92
C ASN A 220 -5.11 -6.07 16.46
N VAL A 221 -5.18 -7.12 15.63
CA VAL A 221 -4.82 -7.09 14.20
C VAL A 221 -5.67 -6.06 13.44
N VAL A 222 -7.00 -6.06 13.61
CA VAL A 222 -7.88 -5.10 12.88
C VAL A 222 -7.62 -3.63 13.23
N ASN A 223 -6.97 -3.37 14.37
CA ASN A 223 -6.62 -2.03 14.86
C ASN A 223 -5.19 -1.59 14.48
N LEU A 224 -4.48 -2.37 13.67
CA LEU A 224 -3.19 -1.97 13.12
C LEU A 224 -3.37 -1.01 11.93
N ASP A 225 -2.39 -0.13 11.72
CA ASP A 225 -2.38 0.83 10.61
C ASP A 225 -2.15 0.14 9.25
N ALA A 226 -1.49 -1.01 9.26
CA ALA A 226 -1.10 -1.73 8.06
C ALA A 226 -2.29 -2.32 7.28
N ILE A 227 -2.29 -2.16 5.96
CA ILE A 227 -3.28 -2.74 5.04
C ILE A 227 -2.61 -3.87 4.26
N TRP A 228 -2.82 -5.11 4.72
CA TRP A 228 -2.23 -6.32 4.13
C TRP A 228 -3.18 -7.04 3.18
N GLU A 229 -4.46 -6.71 3.25
CA GLU A 229 -5.46 -7.22 2.33
C GLU A 229 -5.32 -6.62 0.93
N ALA A 230 -6.05 -7.19 -0.03
CA ALA A 230 -6.22 -6.54 -1.33
C ALA A 230 -6.76 -5.11 -1.13
N SER A 231 -5.97 -4.14 -1.58
CA SER A 231 -6.22 -2.73 -1.36
C SER A 231 -6.20 -1.96 -2.67
N THR A 232 -6.74 -0.74 -2.61
CA THR A 232 -6.71 0.21 -3.71
C THR A 232 -6.05 1.49 -3.21
N GLY A 233 -5.02 1.94 -3.91
CA GLY A 233 -4.54 3.31 -3.76
C GLY A 233 -5.35 4.28 -4.60
N LEU A 234 -5.76 5.39 -4.00
CA LEU A 234 -6.45 6.50 -4.65
C LEU A 234 -5.54 7.73 -4.61
N VAL A 235 -5.34 8.36 -5.76
CA VAL A 235 -4.49 9.54 -5.93
C VAL A 235 -5.34 10.69 -6.42
N PHE A 236 -5.56 11.70 -5.58
CA PHE A 236 -6.28 12.92 -5.92
C PHE A 236 -5.28 14.02 -6.24
N VAL A 237 -5.39 14.60 -7.43
CA VAL A 237 -4.39 15.54 -7.95
C VAL A 237 -5.06 16.75 -8.59
N GLY A 238 -4.56 17.94 -8.30
CA GLY A 238 -5.07 19.18 -8.90
C GLY A 238 -5.06 20.34 -7.91
N PHE A 239 -6.14 21.11 -7.89
CA PHE A 239 -6.27 22.31 -7.06
C PHE A 239 -7.63 22.36 -6.37
N GLY A 240 -7.65 22.70 -5.08
CA GLY A 240 -8.82 23.26 -4.42
C GLY A 240 -9.02 24.74 -4.78
N GLU A 241 -10.16 25.33 -4.42
CA GLU A 241 -10.50 26.72 -4.77
C GLU A 241 -9.49 27.73 -4.22
N LYS A 242 -9.01 27.53 -2.99
CA LYS A 242 -8.05 28.43 -2.30
C LYS A 242 -6.58 28.06 -2.52
N GLU A 243 -6.30 26.91 -3.13
CA GLU A 243 -4.94 26.51 -3.46
C GLU A 243 -4.48 27.22 -4.75
N ILE A 244 -3.42 28.02 -4.62
CA ILE A 244 -2.77 28.70 -5.77
C ILE A 244 -1.89 27.71 -6.54
N TYR A 245 -1.27 26.78 -5.82
CA TYR A 245 -0.39 25.74 -6.36
C TYR A 245 -1.05 24.37 -6.30
N PRO A 246 -0.65 23.43 -7.18
CA PRO A 246 -1.24 22.10 -7.19
C PRO A 246 -0.83 21.31 -5.94
N SER A 247 -1.67 20.36 -5.56
CA SER A 247 -1.35 19.36 -4.56
C SER A 247 -1.77 17.95 -4.99
N SER A 248 -1.10 16.97 -4.40
CA SER A 248 -1.37 15.55 -4.55
C SER A 248 -1.68 14.93 -3.19
N GLN A 249 -2.79 14.21 -3.12
CA GLN A 249 -3.33 13.60 -1.92
C GLN A 249 -3.54 12.12 -2.17
N LEU A 250 -2.85 11.28 -1.40
CA LEU A 250 -2.91 9.84 -1.56
C LEU A 250 -3.66 9.23 -0.37
N VAL A 251 -4.44 8.19 -0.65
CA VAL A 251 -5.03 7.33 0.37
C VAL A 251 -5.08 5.90 -0.13
N THR A 252 -4.61 4.98 0.69
CA THR A 252 -4.84 3.56 0.46
C THR A 252 -6.11 3.13 1.19
N ILE A 253 -7.05 2.53 0.48
CA ILE A 253 -8.27 1.95 1.05
C ILE A 253 -8.21 0.43 1.00
N GLY A 254 -8.60 -0.21 2.09
CA GLY A 254 -8.67 -1.65 2.24
C GLY A 254 -10.11 -2.16 2.35
N SER A 255 -10.25 -3.23 3.11
CA SER A 255 -11.53 -3.86 3.41
C SER A 255 -12.39 -3.03 4.36
N VAL A 256 -13.60 -3.53 4.65
CA VAL A 256 -14.54 -2.92 5.59
C VAL A 256 -14.65 -3.78 6.85
N ILE A 257 -14.44 -3.15 8.01
CA ILE A 257 -14.62 -3.76 9.33
C ILE A 257 -15.73 -2.99 10.05
N MET A 258 -16.80 -3.68 10.50
CA MET A 258 -17.98 -3.06 11.14
C MET A 258 -18.53 -1.83 10.37
N ASP A 259 -18.72 -1.96 9.05
CA ASP A 259 -19.14 -0.87 8.15
C ASP A 259 -18.23 0.38 8.15
N THR A 260 -17.00 0.23 8.60
CA THR A 260 -15.96 1.25 8.57
C THR A 260 -14.87 0.86 7.57
N ILE A 261 -14.59 1.76 6.64
CA ILE A 261 -13.57 1.57 5.61
C ILE A 261 -12.19 1.68 6.28
N ARG A 262 -11.39 0.61 6.19
CA ARG A 262 -9.97 0.70 6.56
C ARG A 262 -9.24 1.55 5.54
N HIS A 263 -8.49 2.53 6.01
CA HIS A 263 -7.74 3.42 5.13
C HIS A 263 -6.50 3.96 5.82
N GLN A 264 -5.46 4.19 5.03
CA GLN A 264 -4.19 4.77 5.45
C GLN A 264 -3.93 6.01 4.61
N PHE A 265 -3.60 7.12 5.27
CA PHE A 265 -3.21 8.36 4.61
C PHE A 265 -1.70 8.40 4.46
N ASP A 266 -1.24 8.72 3.26
CA ASP A 266 0.15 9.08 3.01
C ASP A 266 0.33 10.60 3.11
N ASP A 267 1.58 11.03 3.25
CA ASP A 267 1.91 12.44 3.29
C ASP A 267 1.53 13.14 1.98
N PRO A 268 0.82 14.28 2.04
CA PRO A 268 0.47 15.01 0.85
C PRO A 268 1.71 15.63 0.21
N VAL A 269 1.67 15.77 -1.11
CA VAL A 269 2.68 16.57 -1.82
C VAL A 269 2.08 17.91 -2.22
N GLN A 270 2.69 18.98 -1.73
CA GLN A 270 2.35 20.36 -2.06
C GLN A 270 3.57 21.04 -2.66
N ILE A 271 3.32 21.94 -3.63
CA ILE A 271 4.33 22.86 -4.12
C ILE A 271 4.41 24.06 -3.18
N ILE A 272 5.62 24.34 -2.71
CA ILE A 272 5.93 25.46 -1.83
C ILE A 272 7.04 26.27 -2.50
N PRO A 273 6.73 27.45 -3.07
CA PRO A 273 7.72 28.25 -3.77
C PRO A 273 8.97 28.54 -2.92
N GLY A 274 10.16 28.35 -3.50
CA GLY A 274 11.45 28.56 -2.86
C GLY A 274 11.88 27.46 -1.87
N SER A 275 11.10 26.40 -1.73
CA SER A 275 11.44 25.25 -0.88
C SER A 275 11.21 23.92 -1.60
N LYS A 276 10.06 23.76 -2.25
CA LYS A 276 9.66 22.58 -3.01
C LYS A 276 8.92 23.02 -4.26
N ASP A 277 9.67 23.52 -5.22
CA ASP A 277 9.14 24.13 -6.45
C ASP A 277 8.66 23.12 -7.49
N SER A 278 9.17 21.89 -7.42
CA SER A 278 8.82 20.80 -8.33
C SER A 278 8.99 19.43 -7.66
N ASN A 279 8.39 18.41 -8.24
CA ASN A 279 8.66 17.02 -7.89
C ASN A 279 8.25 16.04 -9.01
N ILE A 280 8.86 14.85 -9.00
CA ILE A 280 8.33 13.68 -9.71
C ILE A 280 7.75 12.72 -8.68
N LEU A 281 6.52 12.28 -8.92
CA LEU A 281 5.69 11.51 -8.02
C LEU A 281 5.47 10.10 -8.58
N PRO A 282 6.36 9.14 -8.29
CA PRO A 282 6.10 7.75 -8.60
C PRO A 282 5.08 7.17 -7.63
N TYR A 283 3.80 7.20 -8.00
CA TYR A 283 2.71 6.68 -7.16
C TYR A 283 2.75 5.16 -7.03
N VAL A 284 3.20 4.47 -8.09
CA VAL A 284 3.31 3.01 -8.13
C VAL A 284 4.54 2.62 -8.94
N GLN A 285 5.25 1.57 -8.50
CA GLN A 285 6.50 1.09 -9.12
C GLN A 285 7.55 2.19 -9.26
N GLY A 286 7.90 2.80 -8.12
CA GLY A 286 8.84 3.91 -8.12
C GLY A 286 10.29 3.53 -8.40
N ASP A 287 10.68 2.26 -8.44
CA ASP A 287 12.08 1.86 -8.62
C ASP A 287 12.69 2.44 -9.90
N VAL A 288 11.97 2.35 -11.02
CA VAL A 288 12.44 2.85 -12.32
C VAL A 288 12.51 4.38 -12.33
N THR A 289 11.46 5.03 -11.84
CA THR A 289 11.43 6.49 -11.71
C THR A 289 12.54 6.98 -10.78
N TRP A 290 12.80 6.28 -9.68
CA TRP A 290 13.90 6.56 -8.77
C TRP A 290 15.25 6.39 -9.46
N THR A 291 15.45 5.35 -10.26
CA THR A 291 16.68 5.20 -11.05
C THR A 291 16.91 6.39 -11.97
N VAL A 292 15.87 6.89 -12.65
CA VAL A 292 15.99 8.08 -13.51
C VAL A 292 16.29 9.34 -12.68
N LEU A 293 15.62 9.50 -11.53
CA LEU A 293 15.80 10.66 -10.64
C LEU A 293 17.15 10.71 -9.94
N SER A 294 17.69 9.55 -9.56
CA SER A 294 18.90 9.45 -8.73
C SER A 294 20.11 8.89 -9.47
N GLY A 295 19.96 8.48 -10.73
CA GLY A 295 21.01 7.89 -11.57
C GLY A 295 21.44 6.48 -11.17
N ILE A 296 20.85 5.90 -10.12
CA ILE A 296 21.28 4.65 -9.49
C ILE A 296 20.05 3.80 -9.19
N ASP A 297 20.09 2.51 -9.53
CA ASP A 297 19.03 1.57 -9.17
C ASP A 297 18.91 1.41 -7.64
N PRO A 298 17.69 1.51 -7.06
CA PRO A 298 17.52 1.44 -5.61
C PRO A 298 18.01 0.15 -4.95
N ALA A 299 17.92 -1.00 -5.64
CA ALA A 299 18.40 -2.27 -5.12
C ALA A 299 19.94 -2.29 -5.08
N TYR A 300 20.58 -1.82 -6.16
CA TYR A 300 22.03 -1.68 -6.20
C TYR A 300 22.53 -0.70 -5.13
N LYS A 301 21.85 0.44 -4.96
CA LYS A 301 22.14 1.39 -3.88
C LYS A 301 22.11 0.74 -2.51
N LYS A 302 21.06 -0.03 -2.21
CA LYS A 302 20.92 -0.76 -0.94
C LYS A 302 22.10 -1.72 -0.73
N GLU A 303 22.47 -2.45 -1.77
CA GLU A 303 23.60 -3.39 -1.71
C GLU A 303 24.93 -2.68 -1.44
N VAL A 304 25.20 -1.54 -2.09
CA VAL A 304 26.38 -0.72 -1.82
C VAL A 304 26.40 -0.23 -0.37
N HIS A 305 25.27 0.27 0.15
CA HIS A 305 25.18 0.74 1.53
C HIS A 305 25.43 -0.39 2.54
N ASN A 306 24.86 -1.58 2.29
CA ASN A 306 25.06 -2.76 3.11
C ASN A 306 26.52 -3.20 3.08
N SER A 307 27.12 -3.31 1.88
CA SER A 307 28.53 -3.67 1.70
C SER A 307 29.48 -2.71 2.43
N ILE A 308 29.22 -1.39 2.36
CA ILE A 308 30.00 -0.40 3.12
C ILE A 308 29.84 -0.62 4.62
N SER A 309 28.61 -0.81 5.10
CA SER A 309 28.33 -1.02 6.53
C SER A 309 29.01 -2.28 7.06
N GLU A 310 28.93 -3.38 6.30
CA GLU A 310 29.55 -4.67 6.62
C GLU A 310 31.07 -4.60 6.63
N ALA A 311 31.68 -3.93 5.66
CA ALA A 311 33.13 -3.73 5.61
C ALA A 311 33.63 -2.97 6.84
N PHE A 312 32.95 -1.88 7.23
CA PHE A 312 33.31 -1.11 8.42
C PHE A 312 33.07 -1.88 9.73
N ASN A 313 31.99 -2.67 9.82
CA ASN A 313 31.76 -3.55 10.96
C ASN A 313 32.85 -4.61 11.09
N THR A 314 33.27 -5.21 9.97
CA THR A 314 34.36 -6.20 9.95
C THR A 314 35.69 -5.57 10.41
N ILE A 315 36.01 -4.36 9.92
CA ILE A 315 37.18 -3.60 10.37
C ILE A 315 37.09 -3.31 11.87
N SER A 316 35.93 -2.87 12.36
CA SER A 316 35.69 -2.62 13.78
C SER A 316 35.97 -3.87 14.61
N ASP A 317 35.41 -5.02 14.23
CA ASP A 317 35.55 -6.27 14.98
C ASP A 317 37.02 -6.74 15.01
N GLU A 318 37.75 -6.63 13.91
CA GLU A 318 39.18 -7.00 13.84
C GLU A 318 40.09 -6.05 14.64
N ILE A 319 39.75 -4.77 14.73
CA ILE A 319 40.48 -3.80 15.55
C ILE A 319 40.16 -3.99 17.04
N VAL A 320 38.89 -4.12 17.39
CA VAL A 320 38.41 -4.30 18.78
C VAL A 320 39.06 -5.52 19.44
N LYS A 321 39.20 -6.63 18.71
CA LYS A 321 39.90 -7.84 19.19
C LYS A 321 41.36 -7.61 19.61
N LYS A 322 42.01 -6.56 19.08
CA LYS A 322 43.41 -6.23 19.35
C LYS A 322 43.58 -5.19 20.46
N ILE A 323 42.50 -4.59 20.95
CA ILE A 323 42.52 -3.59 22.01
C ILE A 323 42.23 -4.29 23.35
N LEU A 324 43.16 -4.18 24.31
CA LEU A 324 43.03 -4.83 25.62
C LEU A 324 42.07 -4.09 26.56
N ASN A 325 41.97 -2.75 26.43
CA ASN A 325 41.08 -1.93 27.23
C ASN A 325 39.68 -1.88 26.61
N THR A 326 38.66 -2.28 27.38
CA THR A 326 37.28 -2.39 26.89
C THR A 326 36.64 -1.04 26.56
N ASP A 327 36.98 0.03 27.28
CA ASP A 327 36.46 1.37 27.03
C ASP A 327 37.05 1.94 25.74
N ASP A 328 38.37 1.77 25.54
CA ASP A 328 39.05 2.18 24.30
C ASP A 328 38.53 1.39 23.09
N ALA A 329 38.27 0.09 23.26
CA ALA A 329 37.71 -0.77 22.22
C ALA A 329 36.31 -0.30 21.81
N LYS A 330 35.46 0.04 22.79
CA LYS A 330 34.13 0.57 22.53
C LYS A 330 34.19 1.93 21.82
N ALA A 331 35.01 2.86 22.32
CA ALA A 331 35.20 4.17 21.71
C ALA A 331 35.67 4.06 20.25
N MET A 332 36.59 3.14 19.96
CA MET A 332 37.04 2.86 18.60
C MET A 332 35.92 2.31 17.71
N SER A 333 35.13 1.36 18.20
CA SER A 333 33.97 0.82 17.45
C SER A 333 32.96 1.91 17.11
N ASP A 334 32.69 2.80 18.07
CA ASP A 334 31.76 3.92 17.88
C ASP A 334 32.27 4.91 16.82
N VAL A 335 33.57 5.23 16.83
CA VAL A 335 34.20 6.08 15.80
C VAL A 335 34.07 5.43 14.41
N ILE A 336 34.40 4.14 14.28
CA ILE A 336 34.34 3.43 12.98
C ILE A 336 32.89 3.40 12.44
N LYS A 337 31.91 3.12 13.31
CA LYS A 337 30.48 3.15 12.94
C LYS A 337 30.03 4.55 12.54
N ALA A 338 30.50 5.59 13.23
CA ALA A 338 30.21 6.98 12.88
C ALA A 338 30.80 7.33 11.50
N THR A 339 32.05 6.96 11.21
CA THR A 339 32.68 7.19 9.91
C THR A 339 31.96 6.47 8.77
N SER A 340 31.50 5.24 9.00
CA SER A 340 30.68 4.50 8.00
C SER A 340 29.40 5.27 7.65
N LYS A 341 28.68 5.76 8.67
CA LYS A 341 27.47 6.57 8.49
C LYS A 341 27.75 7.88 7.76
N GLU A 342 28.86 8.54 8.09
CA GLU A 342 29.27 9.80 7.45
C GLU A 342 29.60 9.60 5.97
N LEU A 343 30.30 8.52 5.61
CA LEU A 343 30.58 8.17 4.22
C LEU A 343 29.28 7.95 3.43
N ILE A 344 28.34 7.15 3.97
CA ILE A 344 27.04 6.91 3.33
C ILE A 344 26.28 8.24 3.16
N ALA A 345 26.26 9.09 4.18
CA ALA A 345 25.61 10.40 4.11
C ALA A 345 26.25 11.32 3.05
N SER A 346 27.57 11.31 2.94
CA SER A 346 28.32 12.09 1.93
C SER A 346 27.99 11.65 0.51
N LEU A 347 27.93 10.34 0.26
CA LEU A 347 27.53 9.78 -1.04
C LEU A 347 26.09 10.14 -1.40
N GLU A 348 25.17 10.08 -0.42
CA GLU A 348 23.79 10.49 -0.61
C GLU A 348 23.66 11.98 -0.93
N ASN A 349 24.43 12.83 -0.24
CA ASN A 349 24.46 14.26 -0.49
C ASN A 349 25.00 14.57 -1.89
N TYR A 350 26.12 13.94 -2.28
CA TYR A 350 26.69 14.11 -3.62
C TYR A 350 25.68 13.76 -4.72
N LYS A 351 25.01 12.61 -4.58
CA LYS A 351 23.98 12.14 -5.51
C LYS A 351 22.82 13.14 -5.60
N PHE A 352 22.32 13.62 -4.46
CA PHE A 352 21.25 14.61 -4.46
C PHE A 352 21.68 15.90 -5.15
N GLU A 353 22.83 16.45 -4.77
CA GLU A 353 23.29 17.77 -5.22
C GLU A 353 23.73 17.82 -6.68
N THR A 354 24.19 16.69 -7.21
CA THR A 354 24.78 16.59 -8.56
C THR A 354 23.82 15.97 -9.59
N ILE A 355 22.89 15.12 -9.15
CA ILE A 355 22.00 14.37 -10.07
C ILE A 355 20.55 14.80 -9.87
N THR A 356 20.02 14.63 -8.64
CA THR A 356 18.59 14.83 -8.39
C THR A 356 18.19 16.31 -8.40
N ARG A 357 18.94 17.19 -7.73
CA ARG A 357 18.63 18.61 -7.63
C ARG A 357 18.60 19.31 -9.01
N PRO A 358 19.60 19.17 -9.90
CA PRO A 358 19.56 19.81 -11.22
C PRO A 358 18.35 19.39 -12.07
N LEU A 359 17.93 18.13 -11.95
CA LEU A 359 16.72 17.63 -12.61
C LEU A 359 15.48 18.33 -12.05
N LEU A 360 15.33 18.39 -10.72
CA LEU A 360 14.21 19.10 -10.08
C LEU A 360 14.18 20.59 -10.43
N GLU A 361 15.34 21.26 -10.46
CA GLU A 361 15.45 22.67 -10.88
C GLU A 361 14.98 22.90 -12.32
N THR A 362 15.28 21.95 -13.22
CA THR A 362 14.78 21.98 -14.60
C THR A 362 13.25 21.84 -14.65
N LEU A 363 12.67 20.99 -13.79
CA LEU A 363 11.21 20.79 -13.71
C LEU A 363 10.45 22.01 -13.18
N THR A 364 11.10 22.86 -12.38
CA THR A 364 10.47 24.05 -11.78
C THR A 364 9.81 24.96 -12.83
N ASN A 365 10.47 25.15 -13.97
CA ASN A 365 10.01 26.02 -15.06
C ASN A 365 9.50 25.25 -16.28
N MET A 366 9.42 23.91 -16.19
CA MET A 366 9.00 23.05 -17.29
C MET A 366 7.56 23.34 -17.71
N GLY A 367 7.33 23.39 -19.02
CA GLY A 367 6.00 23.60 -19.60
C GLY A 367 5.06 22.42 -19.39
N LYS A 368 3.76 22.68 -19.52
CA LYS A 368 2.69 21.67 -19.37
C LYS A 368 2.86 20.47 -20.32
N GLU A 369 3.29 20.72 -21.54
CA GLU A 369 3.50 19.71 -22.59
C GLU A 369 4.70 18.82 -22.25
N ASP A 370 5.83 19.42 -21.90
CA ASP A 370 7.05 18.70 -21.49
C ASP A 370 6.81 17.85 -20.23
N MET A 371 6.04 18.37 -19.26
CA MET A 371 5.67 17.59 -18.06
C MET A 371 4.84 16.35 -18.43
N ALA A 372 3.94 16.47 -19.41
CA ALA A 372 3.13 15.36 -19.90
C ALA A 372 3.98 14.32 -20.62
N GLU A 373 4.90 14.76 -21.48
CA GLU A 373 5.83 13.89 -22.20
C GLU A 373 6.77 13.15 -21.22
N LEU A 374 7.28 13.84 -20.20
CA LEU A 374 8.12 13.24 -19.18
C LEU A 374 7.36 12.18 -18.37
N ALA A 375 6.14 12.50 -17.90
CA ALA A 375 5.31 11.55 -17.17
C ALA A 375 5.02 10.30 -18.01
N GLU A 376 4.66 10.47 -19.29
CA GLU A 376 4.46 9.38 -20.23
C GLU A 376 5.73 8.54 -20.43
N SER A 377 6.87 9.20 -20.64
CA SER A 377 8.15 8.55 -20.86
C SER A 377 8.56 7.69 -19.66
N LEU A 378 8.35 8.17 -18.44
CA LEU A 378 8.63 7.41 -17.22
C LEU A 378 7.76 6.15 -17.11
N VAL A 379 6.47 6.24 -17.45
CA VAL A 379 5.60 5.04 -17.50
C VAL A 379 6.06 4.06 -18.59
N ASN A 380 6.44 4.57 -19.76
CA ASN A 380 6.93 3.73 -20.87
C ASN A 380 8.25 3.03 -20.51
N ILE A 381 9.22 3.72 -19.90
CA ILE A 381 10.47 3.12 -19.45
C ILE A 381 10.21 2.05 -18.39
N THR A 382 9.25 2.27 -17.48
CA THR A 382 8.84 1.24 -16.51
C THR A 382 8.28 0.01 -17.22
N SER A 383 7.39 0.18 -18.20
CA SER A 383 6.88 -0.93 -19.01
C SER A 383 7.99 -1.66 -19.76
N LEU A 384 8.95 -0.93 -20.33
CA LEU A 384 10.11 -1.52 -21.03
C LEU A 384 10.99 -2.34 -20.07
N LYS A 385 11.34 -1.80 -18.89
CA LYS A 385 12.14 -2.53 -17.89
C LYS A 385 11.42 -3.84 -17.50
N ARG A 386 10.12 -3.78 -17.24
CA ARG A 386 9.27 -4.92 -16.89
C ARG A 386 9.04 -5.92 -18.03
N LYS A 387 9.33 -5.54 -19.28
CA LYS A 387 9.21 -6.45 -20.42
C LYS A 387 10.54 -7.14 -20.73
N PHE A 388 11.66 -6.44 -20.57
CA PHE A 388 12.96 -6.90 -21.08
C PHE A 388 13.97 -7.26 -20.00
N ALA A 389 13.85 -6.72 -18.78
CA ALA A 389 14.81 -6.95 -17.70
C ALA A 389 14.32 -7.94 -16.64
N SER A 390 13.02 -8.22 -16.59
CA SER A 390 12.45 -9.18 -15.65
C SER A 390 12.51 -10.61 -16.20
N LEU A 391 13.07 -11.52 -15.41
CA LEU A 391 13.17 -12.96 -15.75
C LEU A 391 11.85 -13.71 -15.53
N ASP A 392 10.85 -13.07 -14.91
CA ASP A 392 9.55 -13.67 -14.60
C ASP A 392 8.41 -12.97 -15.39
N SER A 393 7.63 -13.76 -16.12
CA SER A 393 6.48 -13.29 -16.93
C SER A 393 5.37 -12.61 -16.09
N SER A 394 5.39 -12.80 -14.77
CA SER A 394 4.49 -12.13 -13.83
C SER A 394 4.76 -10.61 -13.73
N GLU A 395 5.97 -10.17 -14.07
CA GLU A 395 6.38 -8.75 -14.09
C GLU A 395 5.94 -8.00 -15.34
N GLU A 396 5.54 -8.66 -16.44
CA GLU A 396 4.95 -8.04 -17.65
C GLU A 396 3.55 -7.41 -17.41
N SER A 397 3.21 -7.16 -16.14
CA SER A 397 1.94 -6.63 -15.69
C SER A 397 1.89 -5.11 -15.64
N VAL A 398 2.81 -4.43 -16.33
CA VAL A 398 2.78 -2.98 -16.63
C VAL A 398 2.99 -2.76 -18.11
N GLY A 399 2.05 -2.07 -18.75
CA GLY A 399 2.13 -1.75 -20.17
C GLY A 399 0.79 -1.43 -20.81
N GLY A 400 0.75 -1.60 -22.14
CA GLY A 400 -0.35 -1.11 -22.97
C GLY A 400 -0.27 0.40 -23.24
N PRO A 401 -1.31 0.98 -23.85
CA PRO A 401 -1.38 2.42 -24.09
C PRO A 401 -1.31 3.21 -22.77
N VAL A 402 -0.61 4.33 -22.77
CA VAL A 402 -0.52 5.24 -21.62
C VAL A 402 -1.58 6.33 -21.76
N ASP A 403 -2.38 6.52 -20.70
CA ASP A 403 -3.24 7.68 -20.56
C ASP A 403 -2.46 8.80 -19.87
N VAL A 404 -2.59 10.03 -20.39
CA VAL A 404 -1.87 11.21 -19.90
C VAL A 404 -2.84 12.37 -19.77
N ALA A 405 -2.83 13.03 -18.62
CA ALA A 405 -3.58 14.25 -18.39
C ALA A 405 -2.71 15.31 -17.74
N VAL A 406 -3.07 16.57 -18.02
CA VAL A 406 -2.50 17.75 -17.37
C VAL A 406 -3.63 18.46 -16.62
N ILE A 407 -3.34 18.89 -15.41
CA ILE A 407 -4.28 19.59 -14.55
C ILE A 407 -3.65 20.93 -14.16
N THR A 408 -4.29 22.02 -14.53
CA THR A 408 -3.86 23.39 -14.21
C THR A 408 -5.01 24.12 -13.56
N LYS A 409 -4.69 25.17 -12.80
CA LYS A 409 -5.72 25.98 -12.13
C LYS A 409 -6.70 26.62 -13.12
N GLY A 410 -6.18 27.09 -14.26
CA GLY A 410 -6.95 27.84 -15.26
C GLY A 410 -7.69 26.95 -16.27
N ASP A 411 -7.07 25.88 -16.75
CA ASP A 411 -7.63 25.03 -17.81
C ASP A 411 -8.45 23.86 -17.27
N GLY A 412 -8.35 23.58 -15.98
CA GLY A 412 -8.99 22.41 -15.39
C GLY A 412 -8.23 21.13 -15.68
N PHE A 413 -8.96 20.02 -15.79
CA PHE A 413 -8.42 18.72 -16.18
C PHE A 413 -8.45 18.60 -17.71
N VAL A 414 -7.30 18.39 -18.33
CA VAL A 414 -7.15 18.23 -19.79
C VAL A 414 -6.49 16.90 -20.12
N TRP A 415 -7.10 16.13 -21.04
CA TRP A 415 -6.50 14.92 -21.58
C TRP A 415 -5.46 15.28 -22.64
N MET A 416 -4.20 14.91 -22.43
CA MET A 416 -3.14 15.05 -23.44
C MET A 416 -3.08 13.81 -24.35
N LYS A 417 -3.33 12.64 -23.76
CA LYS A 417 -3.43 11.37 -24.46
C LYS A 417 -4.45 10.50 -23.76
N ARG A 418 -5.41 9.95 -24.50
CA ARG A 418 -6.48 9.13 -23.91
C ARG A 418 -6.82 7.96 -24.82
N LYS A 419 -6.88 6.77 -24.23
CA LYS A 419 -7.42 5.60 -24.92
C LYS A 419 -8.95 5.64 -24.94
N HIS A 420 -9.51 5.13 -26.03
CA HIS A 420 -10.95 4.97 -26.20
C HIS A 420 -11.28 3.50 -26.41
N TYR A 421 -12.29 2.99 -25.71
CA TYR A 421 -12.76 1.61 -25.89
C TYR A 421 -13.68 1.47 -27.12
N PHE A 422 -14.00 2.58 -27.76
CA PHE A 422 -14.85 2.70 -28.95
C PHE A 422 -14.23 3.71 -29.92
N ASP A 423 -14.59 3.59 -31.18
CA ASP A 423 -14.18 4.54 -32.22
C ASP A 423 -15.00 5.84 -32.12
N MET A 424 -14.31 6.97 -32.04
CA MET A 424 -14.94 8.29 -31.92
C MET A 424 -15.66 8.72 -33.20
N GLU A 425 -15.16 8.34 -34.38
CA GLU A 425 -15.69 8.83 -35.65
C GLU A 425 -17.10 8.33 -35.93
N ILE A 426 -17.40 7.10 -35.51
CA ILE A 426 -18.73 6.48 -35.67
C ILE A 426 -19.66 6.74 -34.47
N ASN A 427 -19.17 7.35 -33.38
CA ASN A 427 -19.93 7.62 -32.15
C ASN A 427 -20.06 9.14 -31.85
N LYS A 428 -20.19 9.99 -32.88
CA LYS A 428 -20.23 11.46 -32.72
C LYS A 428 -21.27 11.97 -31.72
N GLY A 429 -22.47 11.38 -31.69
CA GLY A 429 -23.54 11.76 -30.76
C GLY A 429 -23.19 11.55 -29.27
N PHE A 430 -22.23 10.67 -28.96
CA PHE A 430 -21.69 10.55 -27.60
C PHE A 430 -20.93 11.82 -27.19
N PHE A 431 -20.15 12.40 -28.10
CA PHE A 431 -19.40 13.62 -27.83
C PHE A 431 -20.34 14.81 -27.60
N GLU A 432 -21.31 14.99 -28.50
CA GLU A 432 -22.30 16.07 -28.42
C GLU A 432 -23.11 16.03 -27.12
N LYS A 433 -23.41 14.84 -26.60
CA LYS A 433 -24.21 14.69 -25.37
C LYS A 433 -23.41 14.92 -24.09
N TYR A 434 -22.13 14.54 -24.06
CA TYR A 434 -21.36 14.44 -22.82
C TYR A 434 -20.21 15.45 -22.70
N TYR A 435 -19.82 16.12 -23.78
CA TYR A 435 -18.69 17.04 -23.84
C TYR A 435 -19.03 18.43 -24.43
N ASN A 436 -20.26 18.66 -24.89
CA ASN A 436 -20.76 20.02 -25.18
C ASN A 436 -21.35 20.70 -23.94
#